data_AF-A0A3D1U216-F1
#
_entry.id   AF-A0A3D1U216-F1
#
_cell.length_a   1.000
_cell.length_b   1.000
_cell.length_c   1.000
_cell.angle_alpha   90.00
_cell.angle_beta   90.00
_cell.angle_gamma   90.00
#
_symmetry.space_group_name_H-M   'P 1'
#
loop_
_entity.id
_entity.type
_entity.pdbx_description
1 polymer ?
#
loop_
_entity_poly.entity_id
_entity_poly.type
_entity_poly.pdbx_seq_one_letter_code
_entity_poly.pdbx_strand_id
1 'polypeptide(L)'
;YLLKGATSTEIAHAIRVVSAGESYIEPRIASRLLTEASTPQRFVLSDRERSVLRLVAAGMPNKQIARQLSISERTVKFHVTSILNKLNADNRAQAVSLAHERGLL
;
A
#
# COMPACT_ATOMS: atom_id res chain seq x y z
N TYR A 1 6.53 2.39 11.61
CA TYR A 1 7.94 2.25 11.16
C TYR A 1 8.50 3.65 11.00
N LEU A 2 9.34 4.08 11.95
CA LEU A 2 9.99 5.39 11.96
C LEU A 2 11.33 5.27 11.23
N LEU A 3 11.60 6.19 10.30
CA LEU A 3 12.95 6.44 9.80
C LEU A 3 13.53 7.66 10.53
N LYS A 4 14.70 7.42 11.13
CA LYS A 4 15.74 8.35 11.58
C LYS A 4 15.57 9.78 11.05
N GLY A 5 15.24 10.72 11.94
CA GLY A 5 15.30 12.15 11.62
C GLY A 5 14.62 13.10 12.62
N ALA A 6 13.82 12.62 13.56
CA ALA A 6 13.14 13.51 14.52
C ALA A 6 14.03 13.81 15.73
N THR A 7 14.15 15.08 16.11
CA THR A 7 14.92 15.54 17.27
C THR A 7 14.19 15.21 18.57
N SER A 8 14.98 14.98 19.63
CA SER A 8 14.53 14.43 20.93
C SER A 8 13.41 15.22 21.62
N THR A 9 13.20 16.48 21.25
CA THR A 9 12.17 17.38 21.80
C THR A 9 10.78 17.15 21.22
N GLU A 10 10.66 16.68 19.97
CA GLU A 10 9.36 16.42 19.31
C GLU A 10 8.73 15.10 19.80
N ILE A 11 9.57 14.12 20.14
CA ILE A 11 9.15 12.81 20.65
C ILE A 11 8.48 12.92 22.03
N ALA A 12 8.99 13.80 22.90
CA ALA A 12 8.45 13.99 24.25
C ALA A 12 7.07 14.66 24.25
N HIS A 13 6.77 15.49 23.25
CA HIS A 13 5.45 16.09 23.08
C HIS A 13 4.43 15.08 22.53
N ALA A 14 4.84 14.27 21.54
CA ALA A 14 3.99 13.24 20.96
C ALA A 14 3.58 12.14 21.96
N ILE A 15 4.46 11.76 22.91
CA ILE A 15 4.14 10.76 23.94
C ILE A 15 3.10 11.28 24.95
N ARG A 16 3.14 12.58 25.30
CA ARG A 16 2.21 13.17 26.28
C ARG A 16 0.78 13.30 25.75
N VAL A 17 0.60 13.51 24.45
CA VAL A 17 -0.74 13.67 23.85
C VAL A 17 -1.48 12.33 23.70
N VAL A 18 -0.77 11.22 23.48
CA VAL A 18 -1.39 9.88 23.35
C VAL A 18 -1.88 9.31 24.69
N SER A 19 -1.39 9.83 25.83
CA SER A 19 -1.76 9.34 27.17
C SER A 19 -3.18 9.73 27.63
N ALA A 20 -3.92 10.53 26.87
CA ALA A 20 -5.23 11.05 27.29
C ALA A 20 -6.44 10.33 26.65
N GLY A 21 -6.21 9.28 25.84
CA GLY A 21 -7.31 8.49 25.25
C GLY A 21 -7.98 9.11 24.02
N GLU A 22 -7.48 10.23 23.51
CA GLU A 22 -7.94 10.81 22.24
C GLU A 22 -6.87 10.68 21.14
N SER A 23 -7.30 10.21 19.97
CA SER A 23 -6.43 9.89 18.85
C SER A 23 -5.92 11.16 18.16
N TYR A 24 -4.72 11.61 18.52
CA TYR A 24 -4.04 12.71 17.84
C TYR A 24 -3.51 12.25 16.48
N ILE A 25 -4.28 12.52 15.42
CA ILE A 25 -3.81 12.36 14.04
C ILE A 25 -3.02 13.62 13.68
N GLU A 26 -1.74 13.46 13.40
CA GLU A 26 -0.85 14.53 12.94
C GLU A 26 -1.47 15.22 11.69
N PRO A 27 -1.53 16.57 11.61
CA PRO A 27 -2.18 17.30 10.52
C PRO A 27 -1.68 16.92 9.11
N ARG A 28 -0.44 16.45 9.00
CA ARG A 28 0.15 15.96 7.75
C ARG A 28 -0.38 14.58 7.32
N ILE A 29 -0.76 13.75 8.29
CA ILE A 29 -1.41 12.45 8.05
C ILE A 29 -2.89 12.68 7.74
N ALA A 30 -3.56 13.59 8.46
CA ALA A 30 -4.94 13.97 8.19
C ALA A 30 -5.11 14.54 6.77
N SER A 31 -4.20 15.41 6.33
CA SER A 31 -4.21 15.95 4.96
C SER A 31 -3.95 14.86 3.91
N ARG A 32 -3.04 13.90 4.15
CA ARG A 32 -2.85 12.75 3.24
C ARG A 32 -4.09 11.87 3.15
N LEU A 33 -4.75 11.59 4.28
CA LEU A 33 -6.00 10.83 4.34
C LEU A 33 -7.16 11.55 3.63
N LEU A 34 -7.24 12.88 3.76
CA LEU A 34 -8.24 13.72 3.08
C LEU A 34 -7.97 13.87 1.58
N THR A 35 -6.71 13.97 1.17
CA THR A 35 -6.30 13.99 -0.25
C THR A 35 -6.55 12.63 -0.91
N GLU A 36 -6.27 11.52 -0.21
CA GLU A 36 -6.60 10.18 -0.69
C GLU A 36 -8.11 9.95 -0.83
N ALA A 37 -8.93 10.56 0.04
CA ALA A 37 -10.39 10.45 -0.04
C ALA A 37 -11.01 11.18 -1.25
N SER A 38 -10.29 12.15 -1.84
CA SER A 38 -10.83 13.07 -2.85
C SER A 38 -10.31 12.81 -4.27
N THR A 39 -9.51 11.76 -4.51
CA THR A 39 -8.95 11.47 -5.85
C THR A 39 -9.63 10.26 -6.52
N PRO A 40 -10.20 10.42 -7.74
CA PRO A 40 -10.70 9.29 -8.55
C PRO A 40 -9.59 8.30 -8.97
N GLN A 41 -8.32 8.56 -8.63
CA GLN A 41 -7.18 7.68 -8.88
C GLN A 41 -7.12 6.43 -8.00
N ARG A 42 -7.96 6.30 -6.96
CA ARG A 42 -7.97 5.09 -6.11
C ARG A 42 -8.15 3.79 -6.90
N PHE A 43 -8.78 3.84 -8.08
CA PHE A 43 -9.05 2.67 -8.91
C PHE A 43 -7.99 2.39 -9.98
N VAL A 44 -7.00 3.27 -10.16
CA VAL A 44 -5.98 3.10 -11.20
C VAL A 44 -4.73 2.43 -10.64
N LEU A 45 -4.37 1.29 -11.22
CA LEU A 45 -3.10 0.62 -10.92
C LEU A 45 -1.94 1.40 -11.54
N SER A 46 -0.92 1.67 -10.73
CA SER A 46 0.37 2.19 -11.19
C SER A 46 1.10 1.18 -12.07
N ASP A 47 2.10 1.63 -12.84
CA ASP A 47 2.91 0.74 -13.70
C ASP A 47 3.61 -0.36 -12.90
N ARG A 48 4.02 -0.05 -11.67
CA ARG A 48 4.64 -1.03 -10.78
C ARG A 48 3.64 -2.08 -10.32
N GLU A 49 2.43 -1.66 -9.95
CA GLU A 49 1.34 -2.58 -9.57
C GLU A 49 0.91 -3.44 -10.75
N ARG A 50 0.81 -2.89 -11.96
CA ARG A 50 0.55 -3.66 -13.19
C ARG A 50 1.62 -4.71 -13.44
N SER A 51 2.90 -4.35 -13.24
CA SER A 51 4.02 -5.28 -13.37
C SER A 51 3.94 -6.43 -12.37
N VAL A 52 3.59 -6.12 -11.11
CA VAL A 52 3.37 -7.15 -10.07
C VAL A 52 2.15 -8.00 -10.42
N LEU A 53 1.03 -7.40 -10.82
CA LEU A 53 -0.21 -8.08 -11.18
C LEU A 53 -0.02 -9.09 -12.32
N ARG A 54 0.74 -8.74 -13.37
CA ARG A 54 1.08 -9.68 -14.45
C ARG A 54 1.81 -10.92 -13.93
N LEU A 55 2.76 -10.75 -13.00
CA LEU A 55 3.49 -11.88 -12.43
C LEU A 55 2.64 -12.70 -11.45
N VAL A 56 1.71 -12.04 -10.73
CA VAL A 56 0.71 -12.72 -9.90
C VAL A 56 -0.23 -13.58 -10.77
N ALA A 57 -0.66 -13.05 -11.92
CA ALA A 57 -1.48 -13.75 -12.91
C ALA A 57 -0.74 -14.94 -13.55
N ALA A 58 0.57 -14.81 -13.74
CA ALA A 58 1.44 -15.93 -14.13
C ALA A 58 1.66 -16.98 -13.02
N GLY A 59 0.97 -16.88 -11.87
CA GLY A 59 1.04 -17.84 -10.78
C GLY A 59 2.30 -17.73 -9.90
N MET A 60 3.12 -16.69 -10.10
CA MET A 60 4.38 -16.59 -9.35
C MET A 60 4.14 -16.30 -7.85
N PRO A 61 4.93 -16.89 -6.95
CA PRO A 61 4.96 -16.53 -5.54
C PRO A 61 5.75 -15.23 -5.32
N ASN A 62 5.44 -14.51 -4.24
CA ASN A 62 6.03 -13.20 -3.93
C ASN A 62 7.58 -13.21 -3.91
N LYS A 63 8.20 -14.31 -3.48
CA LYS A 63 9.66 -14.49 -3.49
C LYS A 63 10.25 -14.51 -4.90
N GLN A 64 9.56 -15.11 -5.87
CA GLN A 64 10.00 -15.11 -7.27
C GLN A 64 9.77 -13.75 -7.92
N ILE A 65 8.61 -13.13 -7.66
CA ILE A 65 8.30 -11.76 -8.11
C ILE A 65 9.37 -10.77 -7.61
N ALA A 66 9.75 -10.90 -6.33
CA ALA A 66 10.78 -10.08 -5.70
C ALA A 66 12.12 -10.17 -6.44
N ARG A 67 12.53 -11.39 -6.80
CA ARG A 67 13.76 -11.63 -7.58
C ARG A 67 13.66 -11.06 -8.99
N GLN A 68 12.56 -11.28 -9.70
CA GLN A 68 12.40 -10.83 -11.08
C GLN A 68 12.33 -9.30 -11.20
N LEU A 69 11.77 -8.65 -10.18
CA LEU A 69 11.60 -7.20 -10.14
C LEU A 69 12.70 -6.48 -9.34
N SER A 70 13.72 -7.21 -8.87
CA SER A 70 14.82 -6.71 -8.04
C SER A 70 14.38 -5.86 -6.83
N ILE A 71 13.36 -6.34 -6.10
CA ILE A 71 12.84 -5.69 -4.88
C ILE A 71 12.68 -6.70 -3.74
N SER A 72 12.44 -6.21 -2.52
CA SER A 72 12.21 -7.10 -1.38
C SER A 72 10.86 -7.81 -1.46
N GLU A 73 10.75 -9.02 -0.89
CA GLU A 73 9.47 -9.73 -0.77
C GLU A 73 8.43 -8.91 0.03
N ARG A 74 8.88 -8.13 1.03
CA ARG A 74 8.03 -7.21 1.77
C ARG A 74 7.42 -6.14 0.87
N THR A 75 8.20 -5.59 -0.06
CA THR A 75 7.73 -4.63 -1.06
C THR A 75 6.71 -5.26 -2.01
N VAL A 76 6.93 -6.52 -2.42
CA VAL A 76 5.94 -7.25 -3.23
C VAL A 76 4.63 -7.44 -2.46
N LYS A 77 4.69 -7.87 -1.19
CA LYS A 77 3.49 -8.00 -0.34
C LYS A 77 2.71 -6.68 -0.25
N PHE A 78 3.42 -5.56 -0.08
CA PHE A 78 2.80 -4.23 -0.08
C PHE A 78 2.07 -3.94 -1.41
N HIS A 79 2.71 -4.18 -2.56
CA HIS A 79 2.06 -4.01 -3.85
C HIS A 79 0.86 -4.93 -4.05
N VAL A 80 0.95 -6.20 -3.62
CA VAL A 80 -0.17 -7.15 -3.70
C VAL A 80 -1.34 -6.65 -2.87
N THR A 81 -1.13 -6.23 -1.61
CA THR A 81 -2.19 -5.67 -0.77
C THR A 81 -2.82 -4.42 -1.40
N SER A 82 -2.00 -3.53 -1.96
CA SER A 82 -2.50 -2.35 -2.68
C SER A 82 -3.38 -2.75 -3.88
N ILE A 83 -2.94 -3.72 -4.69
CA ILE A 83 -3.71 -4.25 -5.83
C ILE A 83 -5.05 -4.85 -5.38
N LEU A 84 -5.05 -5.66 -4.31
CA LEU A 84 -6.28 -6.25 -3.76
C LEU A 84 -7.27 -5.15 -3.39
N ASN A 85 -6.81 -4.13 -2.66
CA ASN A 85 -7.66 -3.01 -2.25
C ASN A 85 -8.19 -2.21 -3.46
N LYS A 86 -7.34 -1.93 -4.45
CA LYS A 86 -7.72 -1.16 -5.65
C LYS A 86 -8.68 -1.91 -6.56
N LEU A 87 -8.55 -3.24 -6.64
CA LEU A 87 -9.45 -4.09 -7.43
C LEU A 87 -10.70 -4.52 -6.65
N ASN A 88 -10.77 -4.21 -5.35
CA ASN A 88 -11.78 -4.70 -4.42
C ASN A 88 -11.86 -6.24 -4.43
N ALA A 89 -10.70 -6.88 -4.25
CA ALA A 89 -10.55 -8.33 -4.20
C ALA A 89 -10.13 -8.79 -2.79
N ASP A 90 -10.75 -9.85 -2.32
CA ASP A 90 -10.49 -10.52 -1.04
C ASP A 90 -9.23 -11.38 -1.10
N ASN A 91 -8.89 -11.90 -2.28
CA ASN A 91 -7.74 -12.78 -2.46
C ASN A 91 -7.07 -12.64 -3.82
N ARG A 92 -5.87 -13.23 -3.95
CA ARG A 92 -5.05 -13.13 -5.17
C ARG A 92 -5.74 -13.69 -6.41
N ALA A 93 -6.54 -14.74 -6.29
CA ALA A 93 -7.20 -15.38 -7.43
C ALA A 93 -8.36 -14.51 -7.94
N GLN A 94 -9.12 -13.93 -7.02
CA GLN A 94 -10.16 -12.96 -7.35
C GLN A 94 -9.56 -11.71 -8.01
N ALA A 95 -8.42 -11.21 -7.52
CA ALA A 95 -7.74 -10.08 -8.14
C ALA A 95 -7.31 -10.35 -9.59
N VAL A 96 -6.82 -11.56 -9.89
CA VAL A 96 -6.48 -11.95 -11.28
C VAL A 96 -7.73 -12.04 -12.15
N SER A 97 -8.81 -12.64 -11.64
CA SER A 97 -10.08 -12.76 -12.38
C SER A 97 -10.65 -11.37 -12.71
N LEU A 98 -10.74 -10.50 -11.72
CA LEU A 98 -11.19 -9.10 -11.89
C LEU A 98 -10.28 -8.29 -12.82
N ALA A 99 -8.98 -8.58 -12.83
CA ALA A 99 -8.05 -7.94 -13.75
C ALA A 99 -8.28 -8.36 -15.20
N HIS A 100 -8.60 -9.63 -15.47
CA HIS A 100 -8.99 -10.09 -16.79
C HIS A 100 -10.33 -9.48 -17.24
N GLU A 101 -11.35 -9.49 -16.38
CA GLU A 101 -12.67 -8.91 -16.67
C GLU A 101 -12.58 -7.42 -17.02
N ARG A 102 -11.63 -6.70 -16.41
CA ARG A 102 -11.42 -5.26 -16.61
C ARG A 102 -10.36 -4.94 -17.68
N GLY A 103 -9.80 -5.93 -18.37
CA GLY A 103 -8.79 -5.73 -19.41
C GLY A 103 -7.46 -5.13 -18.90
N LEU A 104 -7.08 -5.43 -17.66
CA LEU A 104 -5.86 -4.93 -17.01
C LEU A 104 -4.64 -5.86 -17.15
N LEU A 105 -4.83 -7.02 -17.79
CA LEU A 105 -3.83 -8.07 -18.03
C LEU A 105 -3.68 -8.36 -19.52
#